data_AF-A0AAW2WXC5-F1
#
_entry.id   AF-A0AAW2WXC5-F1
#
_cell.length_a   1.000
_cell.length_b   1.000
_cell.length_c   1.000
_cell.angle_alpha   90.00
_cell.angle_beta   90.00
_cell.angle_gamma   90.00
#
_symmetry.space_group_name_H-M   'P 1'
#
loop_
_entity.id
_entity.type
_entity.pdbx_description
1 polymer ?
#
loop_
_entity_poly.entity_id
_entity_poly.type
_entity_poly.pdbx_seq_one_letter_code
_entity_poly.pdbx_strand_id
1 'polypeptide(L)'
;MSPALFLLCMELFSRLINSEFNFHPKCEKLKIAHLLFADNLMLFSRGDLPSVHILMNTSRSLGTFSALPSIPQNLASLRQCLLVTDYSPVVDRIVNYISKWTAKSLSFVGRLELISSVIQGIECFWLQCFPLPAAIVYEIHRLCRNFLLSSKKAPVAWEEICHAKEEGGLGIRHIQSWNVAVLA
;
A
#
# COMPACT_ATOMS: atom_id res chain seq x y z
N MET A 1 -0.35 -1.10 23.45
CA MET A 1 0.05 -2.36 24.13
C MET A 1 1.56 -2.47 24.11
N SER A 2 2.18 -3.14 25.08
CA SER A 2 3.60 -3.54 24.98
C SER A 2 3.79 -4.45 23.75
N PRO A 3 4.87 -4.28 22.95
CA PRO A 3 5.16 -5.15 21.80
C PRO A 3 5.17 -6.64 22.16
N ALA A 4 5.68 -6.99 23.35
CA ALA A 4 5.73 -8.38 23.82
C ALA A 4 4.35 -8.96 24.13
N LEU A 5 3.47 -8.17 24.76
CA LEU A 5 2.10 -8.61 25.06
C LEU A 5 1.27 -8.77 23.79
N PHE A 6 1.51 -7.90 22.80
CA PHE A 6 0.87 -7.98 21.50
C PHE A 6 1.31 -9.22 20.72
N LEU A 7 2.61 -9.54 20.68
CA LEU A 7 3.11 -10.78 20.10
C LEU A 7 2.49 -12.02 20.77
N LEU A 8 2.30 -12.00 22.09
CA LEU A 8 1.65 -13.08 22.82
C LEU A 8 0.17 -13.24 22.43
N CYS A 9 -0.57 -12.14 22.29
CA CYS A 9 -1.95 -12.18 21.81
C CYS A 9 -2.06 -12.75 20.39
N MET A 10 -1.07 -12.51 19.54
CA MET A 10 -1.06 -12.98 18.16
C MET A 10 -0.63 -14.44 18.04
N GLU A 11 0.27 -14.90 18.90
CA GLU A 11 0.56 -16.33 19.08
C GLU A 11 -0.70 -17.09 19.54
N LEU A 12 -1.48 -16.51 20.46
CA LEU A 12 -2.77 -17.07 20.87
C LEU A 12 -3.80 -17.06 19.74
N PHE A 13 -3.86 -15.97 18.96
CA PHE A 13 -4.71 -15.88 17.78
C PHE A 13 -4.37 -16.97 16.76
N SER A 14 -3.08 -17.22 16.51
CA SER A 14 -2.60 -18.31 15.65
C SER A 14 -3.10 -19.67 16.09
N ARG A 15 -3.13 -19.92 17.40
CA ARG A 15 -3.56 -21.19 18.01
C ARG A 15 -5.07 -21.37 18.03
N LEU A 16 -5.83 -20.28 18.07
CA LEU A 16 -7.30 -20.30 18.05
C LEU A 16 -7.86 -20.52 16.63
N ILE A 17 -7.06 -20.27 15.61
CA ILE A 17 -7.40 -20.64 14.23
C ILE A 17 -7.36 -22.18 14.14
N ASN A 18 -8.55 -22.78 14.21
CA ASN A 18 -8.77 -24.23 14.20
C ASN A 18 -8.20 -24.93 12.95
N SER A 19 -8.01 -26.25 13.05
CA SER A 19 -7.57 -27.14 11.95
C SER A 19 -8.51 -27.19 10.73
N GLU A 20 -9.74 -26.68 10.85
CA GLU A 20 -10.71 -26.58 9.74
C GLU A 20 -10.58 -25.27 8.94
N PHE A 21 -9.61 -24.41 9.28
CA PHE A 21 -9.36 -23.17 8.55
C PHE A 21 -8.65 -23.42 7.22
N ASN A 22 -9.22 -22.92 6.13
CA ASN A 22 -8.54 -22.95 4.84
C ASN A 22 -7.73 -21.65 4.63
N PHE A 23 -6.43 -21.83 4.43
CA PHE A 23 -5.52 -20.74 4.12
C PHE A 23 -5.79 -20.18 2.73
N HIS A 24 -5.50 -18.89 2.56
CA HIS A 24 -5.53 -18.26 1.25
C HIS A 24 -4.58 -19.00 0.28
N PRO A 25 -4.95 -19.25 -1.00
CA PRO A 25 -4.13 -20.05 -1.93
C PRO A 25 -2.68 -19.59 -2.09
N LYS A 26 -2.44 -18.28 -1.98
CA LYS A 26 -1.08 -17.70 -2.03
C LYS A 26 -0.28 -17.87 -0.71
N CYS A 27 -0.97 -18.13 0.39
CA CYS A 27 -0.41 -18.21 1.75
C CYS A 27 -0.43 -19.65 2.30
N GLU A 28 -1.02 -20.61 1.57
CA GLU A 28 -1.23 -22.00 1.98
C GLU A 28 0.09 -22.73 2.25
N LYS A 29 1.10 -22.54 1.37
CA LYS A 29 2.43 -23.14 1.53
C LYS A 29 3.12 -22.72 2.83
N LEU A 30 2.90 -21.48 3.26
CA LEU A 30 3.52 -20.89 4.44
C LEU A 30 2.60 -20.95 5.67
N LYS A 31 1.36 -21.45 5.52
CA LYS A 31 0.32 -21.49 6.56
C LYS A 31 0.11 -20.14 7.25
N ILE A 32 0.13 -19.06 6.46
CA ILE A 32 -0.04 -17.69 6.98
C ILE A 32 -1.52 -17.33 6.96
N ALA A 33 -2.10 -17.13 8.14
CA ALA A 33 -3.47 -16.62 8.32
C ALA A 33 -3.53 -15.14 8.75
N HIS A 34 -2.40 -14.58 9.20
CA HIS A 34 -2.32 -13.19 9.61
C HIS A 34 -0.89 -12.67 9.48
N LEU A 35 -0.74 -11.37 9.24
CA LEU A 35 0.55 -10.69 9.16
C LEU A 35 0.50 -9.38 9.94
N LEU A 36 1.58 -9.11 10.65
CA LEU A 36 1.70 -7.97 11.54
C LEU A 36 2.74 -7.02 10.96
N PHE A 37 2.35 -5.77 10.79
CA PHE A 37 3.29 -4.71 10.49
C PHE A 37 2.92 -3.45 11.26
N ALA A 38 3.78 -3.09 12.23
CA ALA A 38 3.54 -2.03 13.20
C ALA A 38 2.18 -2.20 13.90
N ASP A 39 1.29 -1.22 13.76
CA ASP A 39 -0.04 -1.21 14.39
C ASP A 39 -1.13 -1.89 13.54
N ASN A 40 -0.77 -2.43 12.37
CA ASN A 40 -1.74 -3.03 11.44
C ASN A 40 -1.68 -4.56 11.48
N LEU A 41 -2.85 -5.16 11.69
CA LEU A 41 -3.09 -6.60 11.56
C LEU A 41 -3.79 -6.88 10.23
N MET A 42 -3.11 -7.60 9.34
CA MET A 42 -3.72 -8.15 8.13
C MET A 42 -4.16 -9.57 8.39
N LEU A 43 -5.37 -9.93 7.96
CA LEU A 43 -5.93 -11.25 8.11
C LEU A 43 -6.16 -11.88 6.72
N PHE A 44 -5.67 -13.11 6.54
CA PHE A 44 -5.73 -13.84 5.28
C PHE A 44 -6.52 -15.13 5.49
N SER A 45 -7.59 -15.30 4.72
CA SER A 45 -8.35 -16.56 4.64
C SER A 45 -8.67 -16.89 3.20
N ARG A 46 -9.00 -18.15 2.94
CA ARG A 46 -9.65 -18.52 1.69
C ARG A 46 -11.07 -17.92 1.66
N GLY A 47 -11.52 -17.52 0.47
CA GLY A 47 -12.81 -16.86 0.26
C GLY A 47 -14.03 -17.78 0.38
N ASP A 48 -14.04 -18.70 1.34
CA ASP A 48 -15.16 -19.58 1.68
C ASP A 48 -15.81 -19.17 3.02
N LEU A 49 -17.12 -19.35 3.11
CA LEU A 49 -17.90 -18.96 4.29
C LEU A 49 -17.36 -19.54 5.62
N PRO A 50 -16.96 -20.83 5.70
CA PRO A 50 -16.40 -21.39 6.93
C PRO A 50 -15.13 -20.67 7.41
N SER A 51 -14.13 -20.50 6.53
CA SER A 51 -12.85 -19.89 6.89
C SER A 51 -13.00 -18.43 7.30
N VAL A 52 -13.86 -17.71 6.59
CA VAL A 52 -14.24 -16.33 6.89
C VAL A 52 -14.92 -16.23 8.27
N HIS A 53 -15.86 -17.13 8.56
CA HIS A 53 -16.61 -17.12 9.82
C HIS A 53 -15.72 -17.46 11.02
N ILE A 54 -14.81 -18.43 10.87
CA ILE A 54 -13.82 -18.80 11.89
C ILE A 54 -12.93 -17.59 12.22
N LEU A 55 -12.41 -16.92 11.20
CA LEU A 55 -11.51 -15.77 11.37
C LEU A 55 -12.22 -14.58 12.04
N MET A 56 -13.47 -14.30 11.65
CA MET A 56 -14.29 -13.25 12.25
C MET A 56 -14.64 -13.55 13.71
N ASN A 57 -15.06 -14.78 14.03
CA ASN A 57 -15.39 -15.19 15.41
C ASN A 57 -14.15 -15.16 16.31
N THR A 58 -13.00 -15.61 15.79
CA THR A 58 -11.72 -15.60 16.54
C THR A 58 -11.28 -14.18 16.85
N SER A 59 -11.40 -13.24 15.89
CA SER A 59 -11.08 -11.82 16.11
C SER A 59 -11.97 -11.18 17.18
N ARG A 60 -13.26 -11.52 17.21
CA ARG A 60 -14.22 -11.03 18.20
C ARG A 60 -13.95 -11.58 19.60
N SER A 61 -13.62 -12.87 19.70
CA SER A 61 -13.25 -13.50 20.97
C SER A 61 -11.96 -12.92 21.55
N LEU A 62 -10.97 -12.62 20.70
CA LEU A 62 -9.74 -11.99 21.16
C LEU A 62 -9.98 -10.53 21.62
N GLY A 63 -10.81 -9.79 20.88
CA GLY A 63 -11.21 -8.42 21.21
C GLY A 63 -12.05 -8.30 22.50
N THR A 64 -12.62 -9.38 22.99
CA THR A 64 -13.30 -9.42 24.32
C THR A 64 -12.35 -9.76 25.46
N PHE A 65 -11.28 -10.52 25.20
CA PHE A 65 -10.24 -10.84 26.19
C PHE A 65 -9.26 -9.68 26.41
N SER A 66 -8.97 -8.90 25.38
CA SER A 66 -8.23 -7.66 25.49
C SER A 66 -9.22 -6.52 25.72
N ALA A 67 -9.10 -5.74 26.78
CA ALA A 67 -9.84 -4.48 26.98
C ALA A 67 -9.43 -3.38 25.96
N LEU A 68 -9.33 -3.74 24.68
CA LEU A 68 -9.07 -2.86 23.56
C LEU A 68 -10.40 -2.24 23.14
N PRO A 69 -10.51 -0.91 23.10
CA PRO A 69 -11.71 -0.26 22.58
C PRO A 69 -11.92 -0.75 21.15
N SER A 70 -13.13 -1.26 20.91
CA SER A 70 -13.78 -1.44 19.61
C SER A 70 -12.85 -1.31 18.41
N ILE A 71 -12.33 -2.44 17.91
CA ILE A 71 -11.87 -2.50 16.52
C ILE A 71 -13.03 -1.94 15.67
N PRO A 72 -12.84 -0.82 14.94
CA PRO A 72 -13.93 -0.19 14.23
C PRO A 72 -14.61 -1.21 13.33
N GLN A 73 -15.94 -1.17 13.29
CA GLN A 73 -16.83 -2.04 12.52
C GLN A 73 -16.67 -1.91 10.99
N ASN A 74 -15.45 -1.78 10.46
CA ASN A 74 -15.16 -1.92 9.03
C ASN A 74 -14.86 -3.38 8.66
N LEU A 75 -15.55 -4.33 9.32
CA LEU A 75 -15.47 -5.76 9.04
C LEU A 75 -16.42 -6.13 7.88
N ALA A 76 -16.28 -5.38 6.78
CA ALA A 76 -16.91 -5.62 5.50
C ALA A 76 -15.84 -5.53 4.38
N SER A 77 -14.78 -6.32 4.49
CA SER A 77 -13.80 -6.48 3.41
C SER A 77 -13.09 -7.84 3.53
N LEU A 78 -13.88 -8.90 3.64
CA LEU A 78 -13.46 -10.30 3.42
C LEU A 78 -13.35 -10.60 1.92
N ARG A 79 -12.58 -9.75 1.25
CA ARG A 79 -12.13 -9.86 -0.13
C ARG A 79 -10.95 -8.92 -0.20
N GLN A 80 -9.72 -9.40 -0.25
CA GLN A 80 -8.59 -8.51 -0.53
C GLN A 80 -8.59 -8.16 -2.02
N CYS A 81 -9.67 -7.53 -2.48
CA CYS A 81 -9.61 -6.53 -3.51
C CYS A 81 -9.26 -5.25 -2.75
N LEU A 82 -7.98 -4.87 -2.72
CA LEU A 82 -7.61 -3.52 -2.31
C LEU A 82 -8.44 -2.56 -3.16
N LEU A 83 -9.38 -1.85 -2.54
CA LEU A 83 -10.18 -0.85 -3.23
C LEU A 83 -9.26 0.34 -3.51
N VAL A 84 -9.55 1.08 -4.58
CA VAL A 84 -8.81 2.31 -4.92
C VAL A 84 -8.72 3.27 -3.71
N THR A 85 -9.72 3.25 -2.83
CA THR A 85 -9.79 4.03 -1.59
C THR A 85 -8.70 3.69 -0.58
N ASP A 86 -8.18 2.46 -0.55
CA ASP A 86 -7.15 2.03 0.41
C ASP A 86 -5.78 2.69 0.11
N TYR A 87 -5.62 3.24 -1.09
CA TYR A 87 -4.43 3.97 -1.52
C TYR A 87 -4.54 5.49 -1.32
N SER A 88 -5.66 5.98 -0.78
CA SER A 88 -5.81 7.42 -0.47
C SER A 88 -4.66 7.94 0.41
N PRO A 89 -4.17 7.21 1.44
CA PRO A 89 -3.07 7.69 2.28
C PRO A 89 -1.77 7.96 1.52
N VAL A 90 -1.45 7.16 0.49
CA VAL A 90 -0.23 7.39 -0.32
C VAL A 90 -0.41 8.60 -1.24
N VAL A 91 -1.58 8.69 -1.90
CA VAL A 91 -1.90 9.81 -2.78
C VAL A 91 -1.94 11.12 -1.99
N ASP A 92 -2.63 11.15 -0.85
CA ASP A 92 -2.74 12.32 0.03
C ASP A 92 -1.37 12.78 0.54
N ARG A 93 -0.49 11.84 0.87
CA ARG A 93 0.88 12.14 1.29
C ARG A 93 1.66 12.82 0.17
N ILE A 94 1.58 12.31 -1.05
CA ILE A 94 2.22 12.87 -2.24
C ILE A 94 1.65 14.28 -2.54
N VAL A 95 0.32 14.43 -2.50
CA VAL A 95 -0.37 15.72 -2.68
C VAL A 95 0.11 16.74 -1.65
N ASN A 96 0.26 16.35 -0.38
CA ASN A 96 0.73 17.24 0.69
C ASN A 96 2.18 17.70 0.45
N TYR A 97 3.07 16.80 0.01
CA TYR A 97 4.44 17.18 -0.37
C TYR A 97 4.47 18.15 -1.55
N ILE A 98 3.76 17.82 -2.64
CA ILE A 98 3.68 18.66 -3.84
C ILE A 98 3.11 20.04 -3.51
N SER A 99 2.07 20.12 -2.68
CA SER A 99 1.46 21.39 -2.27
C SER A 99 2.47 22.26 -1.50
N LYS A 100 3.22 21.66 -0.57
CA LYS A 100 4.28 22.35 0.18
C LYS A 100 5.43 22.83 -0.71
N TRP A 101 5.77 22.08 -1.76
CA TRP A 101 6.84 22.46 -2.68
C TRP A 101 6.38 23.50 -3.71
N THR A 102 5.11 23.45 -4.13
CA THR A 102 4.54 24.43 -5.07
C THR A 102 4.51 25.84 -4.48
N ALA A 103 4.38 25.96 -3.15
CA ALA A 103 4.51 27.22 -2.44
C ALA A 103 5.94 27.82 -2.49
N LYS A 104 6.94 27.04 -2.90
CA LYS A 104 8.33 27.48 -3.05
C LYS A 104 8.61 27.77 -4.53
N SER A 105 9.34 28.86 -4.80
CA SER A 105 9.82 29.14 -6.15
C SER A 105 10.98 28.20 -6.51
N LEU A 106 10.64 27.04 -7.06
CA LEU A 106 11.59 25.99 -7.43
C LEU A 106 11.85 25.99 -8.94
N SER A 107 13.12 25.85 -9.31
CA SER A 107 13.54 25.60 -10.69
C SER A 107 13.04 24.24 -11.18
N PHE A 108 12.98 24.07 -12.50
CA PHE A 108 12.61 22.79 -13.12
C PHE A 108 13.46 21.61 -12.60
N VAL A 109 14.77 21.80 -12.54
CA VAL A 109 15.72 20.81 -12.01
C VAL A 109 15.44 20.51 -10.54
N GLY A 110 15.16 21.52 -9.71
CA GLY A 110 14.83 21.32 -8.30
C GLY A 110 13.54 20.51 -8.11
N ARG A 111 12.54 20.70 -8.96
CA ARG A 111 11.29 19.92 -8.94
C ARG A 111 11.53 18.47 -9.35
N LEU A 112 12.33 18.26 -10.40
CA LEU A 112 12.74 16.93 -10.85
C LEU A 112 13.45 16.16 -9.73
N GLU A 113 14.39 16.82 -9.05
CA GLU A 113 15.15 16.21 -7.96
C GLU A 113 14.24 15.80 -6.79
N LEU A 114 13.26 16.64 -6.42
CA LEU A 114 12.28 16.30 -5.37
C LEU A 114 11.39 15.11 -5.74
N ILE A 115 10.97 15.02 -7.01
CA ILE A 115 10.22 13.85 -7.50
C ILE A 115 11.10 12.61 -7.39
N SER A 116 12.36 12.68 -7.86
CA SER A 116 13.24 11.51 -7.90
C SER A 116 13.71 11.05 -6.51
N SER A 117 13.91 11.96 -5.56
CA SER A 117 14.44 11.62 -4.24
C SER A 117 13.33 11.25 -3.24
N VAL A 118 12.21 11.97 -3.26
CA VAL A 118 11.16 11.80 -2.25
C VAL A 118 9.99 11.00 -2.79
N ILE A 119 9.43 11.39 -3.94
CA ILE A 119 8.21 10.76 -4.44
C ILE A 119 8.49 9.33 -4.91
N GLN A 120 9.56 9.09 -5.69
CA GLN A 120 9.98 7.74 -6.04
C GLN A 120 10.33 6.88 -4.82
N GLY A 121 10.86 7.48 -3.76
CA GLY A 121 11.13 6.77 -2.50
C GLY A 121 9.84 6.26 -1.84
N ILE A 122 8.79 7.10 -1.81
CA ILE A 122 7.46 6.72 -1.33
C ILE A 122 6.89 5.60 -2.21
N GLU A 123 6.89 5.78 -3.53
CA GLU A 123 6.40 4.78 -4.49
C GLU A 123 7.10 3.43 -4.32
N CYS A 124 8.43 3.42 -4.22
CA CYS A 124 9.21 2.20 -4.02
C CYS A 124 8.87 1.49 -2.71
N PHE A 125 8.63 2.23 -1.63
CA PHE A 125 8.21 1.63 -0.36
C PHE A 125 6.83 0.99 -0.47
N TRP A 126 5.87 1.66 -1.12
CA TRP A 126 4.52 1.13 -1.27
C TRP A 126 4.48 -0.10 -2.19
N LEU A 127 5.25 -0.10 -3.28
CA LEU A 127 5.40 -1.26 -4.17
C LEU A 127 5.95 -2.50 -3.47
N GLN A 128 6.85 -2.33 -2.49
CA GLN A 128 7.37 -3.44 -1.69
C GLN A 128 6.31 -4.06 -0.76
N CYS A 129 5.29 -3.28 -0.37
CA CYS A 129 4.25 -3.73 0.55
C CYS A 129 3.01 -4.24 -0.18
N PHE A 130 2.60 -3.58 -1.27
CA PHE A 130 1.38 -3.88 -2.02
C PHE A 130 1.55 -3.57 -3.52
N PRO A 131 0.98 -4.39 -4.42
CA PRO A 131 0.92 -4.04 -5.83
C PRO A 131 -0.02 -2.86 -6.06
N LEU A 132 0.47 -1.80 -6.71
CA LEU A 132 -0.32 -0.60 -6.98
C LEU A 132 -1.29 -0.84 -8.16
N PRO A 133 -2.60 -0.55 -8.03
CA PRO A 133 -3.52 -0.58 -9.16
C PRO A 133 -3.13 0.46 -10.21
N ALA A 134 -3.34 0.16 -11.49
CA ALA A 134 -2.98 1.05 -12.59
C ALA A 134 -3.58 2.47 -12.44
N ALA A 135 -4.80 2.58 -11.90
CA ALA A 135 -5.46 3.86 -11.64
C ALA A 135 -4.68 4.73 -10.63
N ILE A 136 -4.09 4.13 -9.59
CA ILE A 136 -3.31 4.86 -8.58
C ILE A 136 -1.97 5.30 -9.17
N VAL A 137 -1.30 4.41 -9.91
CA VAL A 137 -0.05 4.75 -10.61
C VAL A 137 -0.27 5.92 -11.56
N TYR A 138 -1.37 5.90 -12.32
CA TYR A 138 -1.72 6.99 -13.23
C TYR A 138 -1.97 8.31 -12.49
N GLU A 139 -2.70 8.30 -11.37
CA GLU A 139 -2.95 9.53 -10.62
C GLU A 139 -1.66 10.11 -10.02
N ILE A 140 -0.75 9.25 -9.52
CA ILE A 140 0.57 9.68 -9.03
C ILE A 140 1.40 10.30 -10.18
N HIS A 141 1.45 9.66 -11.34
CA HIS A 141 2.11 10.20 -12.54
C HIS A 141 1.53 11.57 -12.93
N ARG A 142 0.21 11.72 -12.89
CA ARG A 142 -0.48 12.97 -13.20
C ARG A 142 -0.11 14.09 -12.23
N LEU A 143 -0.04 13.79 -10.93
CA LEU A 143 0.39 14.75 -9.90
C LEU A 143 1.84 15.19 -10.13
N CYS A 144 2.75 14.24 -10.35
CA CYS A 144 4.16 14.54 -10.61
C CYS A 144 4.35 15.35 -11.89
N ARG A 145 3.63 15.02 -12.96
CA ARG A 145 3.65 15.76 -14.23
C ARG A 145 3.21 17.22 -14.05
N ASN A 146 2.08 17.43 -13.40
CA ASN A 146 1.55 18.77 -13.14
C ASN A 146 2.52 19.60 -12.29
N PHE A 147 3.15 18.98 -11.28
CA PHE A 147 4.13 19.64 -10.43
C PHE A 147 5.40 20.01 -11.21
N LEU A 148 5.96 19.09 -12.00
CA LEU A 148 7.20 19.29 -12.74
C LEU A 148 7.06 20.41 -13.79
N LEU A 149 5.97 20.37 -14.57
CA LEU A 149 5.76 21.27 -15.71
C LEU A 149 4.97 22.54 -15.33
N SER A 150 4.55 22.68 -14.07
CA SER A 150 3.74 23.81 -13.57
C SER A 150 2.47 24.08 -14.40
N SER A 151 2.00 23.11 -15.17
CA SER A 151 0.92 23.27 -16.14
C SER A 151 0.01 22.05 -16.09
N LYS A 152 -1.31 22.31 -16.10
CA LYS A 152 -2.33 21.27 -16.26
C LYS A 152 -2.45 20.77 -17.71
N LYS A 153 -1.83 21.48 -18.67
CA LYS A 153 -1.80 21.18 -20.10
C LYS A 153 -0.36 20.97 -20.56
N ALA A 154 0.33 20.05 -19.89
CA ALA A 154 1.67 19.64 -20.26
C ALA A 154 1.64 18.84 -21.58
N PRO A 155 2.38 19.25 -22.64
CA PRO A 155 2.33 18.58 -23.94
C PRO A 155 3.13 17.27 -24.01
N VAL A 156 4.02 17.02 -23.04
CA VAL A 156 4.94 15.87 -23.04
C VAL A 156 4.33 14.70 -22.25
N ALA A 157 4.39 13.49 -22.80
CA ALA A 157 3.96 12.27 -22.12
C ALA A 157 4.85 11.98 -20.89
N TRP A 158 4.31 11.33 -19.86
CA TRP A 158 5.06 11.05 -18.63
C TRP A 158 6.04 9.91 -18.89
N GLU A 159 5.62 9.01 -19.76
CA GLU A 159 6.36 7.90 -20.33
C GLU A 159 7.63 8.42 -21.02
N GLU A 160 7.51 9.47 -21.85
CA GLU A 160 8.64 10.16 -22.49
C GLU A 160 9.64 10.74 -21.47
N ILE A 161 9.13 11.26 -20.35
CA ILE A 161 9.96 11.81 -19.27
C ILE A 161 10.71 10.70 -18.50
N CYS A 162 10.12 9.50 -18.41
CA CYS A 162 10.70 8.36 -17.69
C CYS A 162 11.82 7.63 -18.46
N HIS A 163 12.07 7.95 -19.73
CA HIS A 163 13.18 7.35 -20.48
C HIS A 163 14.54 7.65 -19.85
N ALA A 164 15.52 6.80 -20.18
CA ALA A 164 16.90 7.02 -19.77
C ALA A 164 17.42 8.35 -20.34
N LYS A 165 18.40 8.96 -19.66
CA LYS A 165 19.01 10.21 -20.13
C LYS A 165 19.66 10.05 -21.51
N GLU A 166 20.17 8.85 -21.82
CA GLU A 166 20.72 8.55 -23.15
C GLU A 166 19.66 8.51 -24.26
N GLU A 167 18.40 8.22 -23.90
CA GLU A 167 17.25 8.15 -24.82
C GLU A 167 16.48 9.48 -24.90
N GLY A 168 16.97 10.55 -24.26
CA GLY A 168 16.34 11.87 -24.25
C GLY A 168 15.32 12.09 -23.12
N GLY A 169 15.18 11.15 -22.18
CA GLY A 169 14.34 11.29 -20.99
C GLY A 169 15.05 11.92 -19.79
N LEU A 170 14.37 12.01 -18.65
CA LEU A 170 14.89 12.63 -17.42
C LEU A 170 15.42 11.61 -16.40
N GLY A 171 15.37 10.30 -16.71
CA GLY A 171 15.86 9.24 -15.83
C GLY A 171 14.99 8.99 -14.59
N ILE A 172 13.72 9.42 -14.61
CA ILE A 172 12.73 9.06 -13.58
C ILE A 172 12.35 7.59 -13.77
N ARG A 173 12.37 6.78 -12.72
CA ARG A 173 11.99 5.36 -12.82
C ARG A 173 10.53 5.21 -13.23
N HIS A 174 10.27 4.35 -14.22
CA HIS A 174 8.92 4.04 -14.65
C HIS A 174 8.23 3.09 -13.66
N ILE A 175 7.25 3.60 -12.91
CA ILE A 175 6.57 2.87 -11.83
C ILE A 175 5.88 1.60 -12.33
N GLN A 176 5.24 1.65 -13.50
CA GLN A 176 4.52 0.48 -14.02
C GLN A 176 5.48 -0.67 -14.33
N SER A 177 6.66 -0.37 -14.88
CA SER A 177 7.68 -1.38 -15.15
C SER A 177 8.19 -2.00 -13.85
N TRP A 178 8.35 -1.20 -12.79
CA TRP A 178 8.74 -1.66 -11.46
C TRP A 178 7.65 -2.48 -10.77
N ASN A 179 6.39 -2.09 -10.90
CA ASN A 179 5.25 -2.80 -10.32
C ASN A 179 5.12 -4.21 -10.91
N VAL A 180 5.40 -4.38 -12.21
CA VAL A 180 5.47 -5.71 -12.84
C VAL A 180 6.70 -6.48 -12.38
N ALA A 181 7.86 -5.83 -12.25
CA ALA A 181 9.09 -6.49 -11.81
C ALA A 181 9.04 -7.00 -10.36
N VAL A 182 8.35 -6.30 -9.46
CA VAL A 182 8.15 -6.74 -8.06
C VAL A 182 7.11 -7.87 -7.95
N LEU A 183 6.28 -8.05 -8.98
CA LEU A 183 5.27 -9.12 -9.05
C LEU A 183 5.78 -10.42 -9.70
N ALA A 184 6.97 -10.40 -10.31
CA ALA A 184 7.62 -11.54 -10.96
C ALA A 184 8.51 -12.33 -9.99
#